data_AF-A0A0Q6EY28-F1
#
_entry.id   AF-A0A0Q6EY28-F1
#
_cell.length_a   1.000
_cell.length_b   1.000
_cell.length_c   1.000
_cell.angle_alpha   90.00
_cell.angle_beta   90.00
_cell.angle_gamma   90.00
#
_symmetry.space_group_name_H-M   'P 1'
#
loop_
_entity.id
_entity.type
_entity.pdbx_description
1 polymer ?
#
loop_
_entity_poly.entity_id
_entity_poly.type
_entity_poly.pdbx_seq_one_letter_code
_entity_poly.pdbx_strand_id
1 'polypeptide(L)' 'MDYPEHEKTYSMFLVATKWGTIAVIAILLGMMVGLMAGGGFIGGFATFFVALAAAYFLA' A
#
# COMPACT_ATOMS: atom_id res chain seq x y z
N MET A 1 -25.38 23.90 2.48
CA MET A 1 -24.03 23.34 2.35
C MET A 1 -24.11 22.21 1.33
N ASP A 2 -23.32 22.24 0.26
CA ASP A 2 -23.30 21.17 -0.74
C ASP A 2 -22.56 19.95 -0.19
N TYR A 3 -23.26 19.20 0.67
CA TYR A 3 -22.79 17.94 1.26
C TYR A 3 -22.37 16.88 0.24
N PRO A 4 -23.02 16.72 -0.93
CA PRO A 4 -22.64 15.68 -1.89
C PRO A 4 -21.18 15.77 -2.38
N GLU A 5 -20.68 16.98 -2.64
CA GLU A 5 -19.29 17.15 -3.11
C GLU A 5 -18.26 17.01 -1.99
N HIS A 6 -18.64 17.39 -0.76
CA HIS A 6 -17.82 17.14 0.43
C HIS A 6 -17.67 15.63 0.70
N GLU A 7 -18.75 14.86 0.65
CA GLU A 7 -18.71 13.41 0.87
C GLU A 7 -17.90 12.69 -0.20
N LYS A 8 -18.08 13.09 -1.47
CA LYS A 8 -17.29 12.54 -2.59
C LYS A 8 -15.80 12.80 -2.40
N THR A 9 -15.40 14.03 -2.11
CA THR A 9 -13.98 14.39 -1.89
C THR A 9 -13.40 13.65 -0.69
N TYR A 10 -14.16 13.55 0.40
CA TYR A 10 -13.75 12.83 1.59
C TYR A 10 -13.60 11.32 1.34
N SER A 11 -14.50 10.71 0.56
CA SER A 11 -14.37 9.30 0.18
C SER A 11 -13.11 9.04 -0.66
N MET A 12 -12.78 9.93 -1.59
CA MET A 12 -11.55 9.85 -2.38
C MET A 12 -10.31 10.01 -1.50
N PHE A 13 -10.34 10.95 -0.55
CA PHE A 13 -9.27 11.12 0.44
C PHE A 13 -9.06 9.84 1.24
N LEU A 14 -10.12 9.23 1.78
CA LEU A 14 -10.01 7.99 2.55
C LEU A 14 -9.40 6.85 1.73
N VAL A 15 -9.84 6.66 0.49
CA VAL A 15 -9.29 5.64 -0.42
C VAL A 15 -7.81 5.92 -0.71
N ALA A 16 -7.47 7.16 -1.04
CA ALA A 16 -6.09 7.56 -1.35
C ALA A 16 -5.16 7.41 -0.14
N THR A 17 -5.59 7.82 1.05
CA THR A 17 -4.81 7.66 2.28
C THR A 17 -4.62 6.20 2.63
N LYS A 18 -5.68 5.38 2.59
CA LYS A 18 -5.61 3.95 2.88
C LYS A 18 -4.60 3.25 1.96
N TRP A 19 -4.79 3.38 0.64
CA TRP A 19 -3.93 2.70 -0.34
C TRP A 19 -2.53 3.30 -0.42
N GLY A 20 -2.39 4.61 -0.19
CA GLY A 20 -1.10 5.29 -0.09
C GLY A 20 -0.28 4.78 1.08
N THR A 21 -0.88 4.66 2.27
CA THR A 21 -0.21 4.09 3.45
C THR A 21 0.18 2.63 3.23
N ILE A 22 -0.73 1.81 2.68
CA ILE A 22 -0.45 0.41 2.33
C ILE A 22 0.75 0.30 1.37
N ALA A 23 0.79 1.14 0.33
CA ALA A 23 1.89 1.13 -0.63
C ALA A 23 3.24 1.46 0.02
N VAL A 24 3.28 2.46 0.92
CA VAL A 24 4.50 2.80 1.67
C VAL A 24 4.96 1.62 2.53
N ILE A 25 4.06 0.96 3.26
CA ILE A 25 4.39 -0.21 4.07
C ILE A 25 4.91 -1.35 3.19
N ALA A 26 4.26 -1.62 2.06
CA ALA A 26 4.69 -2.66 1.13
C ALA A 26 6.10 -2.39 0.58
N ILE A 27 6.44 -1.13 0.26
CA ILE A 27 7.79 -0.73 -0.17
C ILE A 27 8.80 -1.01 0.94
N LEU A 28 8.50 -0.63 2.18
CA LEU A 28 9.39 -0.86 3.32
C LEU A 28 9.66 -2.37 3.54
N LEU A 29 8.64 -3.21 3.41
CA LEU A 29 8.79 -4.67 3.48
C LEU A 29 9.62 -5.22 2.32
N GLY A 30 9.37 -4.74 1.10
CA GLY A 30 10.16 -5.11 -0.07
C GLY A 30 11.63 -4.73 0.06
N MET A 31 11.92 -3.53 0.59
CA MET A 31 13.30 -3.08 0.88
C MET A 31 13.94 -3.92 1.98
N MET A 32 13.21 -4.26 3.04
CA MET A 32 13.70 -5.15 4.10
C MET A 32 14.12 -6.50 3.52
N VAL A 33 13.28 -7.14 2.72
CA VAL A 33 13.59 -8.46 2.16
C VAL A 33 14.69 -8.38 1.09
N GLY A 34 14.59 -7.39 0.20
CA GLY A 34 15.50 -7.27 -0.94
C GLY A 34 16.91 -6.80 -0.58
N LEU A 35 17.05 -5.94 0.44
CA LEU A 35 18.33 -5.34 0.81
C LEU A 35 18.93 -5.96 2.08
N MET A 36 18.11 -6.30 3.09
CA MET A 36 18.59 -6.75 4.39
C MET A 36 18.48 -8.26 4.59
N ALA A 37 17.42 -8.90 4.10
CA ALA A 37 17.17 -10.33 4.29
C ALA A 37 17.75 -11.24 3.18
N GLY A 38 18.59 -10.69 2.28
CA GLY A 38 19.26 -11.48 1.23
C GLY A 38 18.37 -11.93 0.06
N GLY A 39 17.14 -11.43 -0.05
CA GLY A 39 16.22 -11.76 -1.16
C GLY A 39 16.57 -11.12 -2.50
N GLY A 40 17.47 -10.14 -2.52
CA GLY A 40 17.87 -9.41 -3.72
C GLY A 40 16.70 -8.69 -4.40
N PHE A 41 16.88 -8.32 -5.67
CA PHE A 41 15.86 -7.60 -6.42
C PHE A 41 14.54 -8.39 -6.54
N ILE A 42 14.61 -9.67 -6.90
CA ILE A 42 13.43 -10.50 -7.13
C ILE A 42 12.68 -10.75 -5.82
N GLY A 43 13.38 -11.08 -4.73
CA GLY A 43 12.75 -11.27 -3.42
C GLY A 43 12.08 -10.01 -2.90
N GLY A 44 12.70 -8.84 -3.08
CA GLY A 44 12.10 -7.56 -2.70
C GLY A 44 10.80 -7.25 -3.45
N PHE A 45 10.80 -7.41 -4.78
CA PHE A 45 9.59 -7.20 -5.60
C PHE A 45 8.51 -8.25 -5.33
N ALA A 46 8.89 -9.51 -5.11
CA ALA A 46 7.95 -10.56 -4.72
C ALA A 46 7.27 -10.21 -3.39
N THR A 47 8.02 -9.82 -2.36
CA THR A 47 7.47 -9.39 -1.07
C THR A 47 6.57 -8.16 -1.22
N PHE A 48 6.94 -7.18 -2.04
CA PHE A 48 6.11 -6.01 -2.33
C PHE A 48 4.74 -6.40 -2.89
N PHE A 49 4.70 -7.23 -3.94
CA PHE A 49 3.42 -7.65 -4.55
C PHE A 49 2.61 -8.57 -3.64
N VAL A 50 3.26 -9.45 -2.88
CA VAL A 50 2.56 -10.29 -1.89
C VAL A 50 1.95 -9.43 -0.78
N ALA A 51 2.66 -8.40 -0.30
CA ALA A 51 2.13 -7.49 0.70
C ALA A 51 0.92 -6.69 0.17
N LEU A 52 0.96 -6.23 -1.08
CA LEU A 52 -0.19 -5.58 -1.73
C LEU A 52 -1.37 -6.54 -1.89
N ALA A 53 -1.12 -7.77 -2.33
CA ALA A 53 -2.15 -8.80 -2.48
C ALA A 53 -2.80 -9.12 -1.13
N ALA A 54 -2.00 -9.28 -0.07
CA ALA A 54 -2.51 -9.49 1.28
C ALA A 54 -3.36 -8.31 1.76
N ALA A 55 -2.89 -7.08 1.52
CA ALA A 55 -3.62 -5.87 1.90
C ALA A 55 -4.98 -5.74 1.19
N TYR A 56 -5.09 -6.19 -0.06
CA TYR A 56 -6.36 -6.20 -0.79
C TYR A 56 -7.45 -7.05 -0.12
N PHE A 57 -7.08 -8.15 0.54
CA PHE A 57 -8.03 -9.01 1.25
C PHE A 57 -8.30 -8.57 2.69
N LEU A 58 -7.34 -7.89 3.32
CA LEU A 58 -7.37 -7.55 4.74
C LEU A 58 -7.87 -6.14 5.04
N ALA A 59 -7.75 -5.22 4.10
CA ALA A 59 -8.02 -3.80 4.30
C ALA A 59 -9.24 -3.34 3.52
#